data_AF-A0A7V6M1W4-F1
#
_entry.id   AF-A0A7V6M1W4-F1
#
_cell.length_a   1.000
_cell.length_b   1.000
_cell.length_c   1.000
_cell.angle_alpha   90.00
_cell.angle_beta   90.00
_cell.angle_gamma   90.00
#
_symmetry.space_group_name_H-M   'P 1'
#
loop_
_entity.id
_entity.type
_entity.pdbx_description
1 polymer ?
#
loop_
_entity_poly.entity_id
_entity_poly.type
_entity_poly.pdbx_seq_one_letter_code
_entity_poly.pdbx_strand_id
1 'polypeptide(L)'
;MNKLRRDSLWMGLILGLALPAVVFGIICGILSLLFYASTKMHGISIFDVISVQKLILLSVVPNLFLLRYYLLKLKFDLTGRGILTITFIIGIVFAILEFI
;
A
#
# COMPACT_ATOMS: atom_id res chain seq x y z
N MET A 1 28.86 12.36 -18.40
CA MET A 1 28.51 12.17 -16.98
C MET A 1 27.40 11.14 -16.88
N ASN A 2 27.67 10.07 -16.14
CA ASN A 2 27.01 8.78 -16.27
C ASN A 2 25.56 8.81 -15.83
N LYS A 3 24.72 8.38 -16.76
CA LYS A 3 23.26 8.29 -16.71
C LYS A 3 22.86 7.14 -15.78
N LEU A 4 23.11 7.25 -14.47
CA LEU A 4 22.51 6.38 -13.45
C LEU A 4 21.02 6.70 -13.22
N ARG A 5 20.30 7.08 -14.28
CA ARG A 5 18.84 7.16 -14.27
C ARG A 5 18.32 5.76 -14.56
N ARG A 6 18.29 4.90 -13.54
CA ARG A 6 17.52 3.63 -13.56
C ARG A 6 16.02 3.93 -13.46
N ASP A 7 15.54 4.84 -14.30
CA ASP A 7 14.11 5.08 -14.45
C ASP A 7 13.55 3.85 -15.15
N SER A 8 12.97 2.96 -14.37
CA SER A 8 12.52 1.66 -14.85
C SER A 8 11.14 1.39 -14.27
N LEU A 9 10.25 0.94 -15.15
CA LEU A 9 8.88 0.56 -14.77
C LEU A 9 8.90 -0.50 -13.65
N TRP A 10 9.87 -1.42 -13.71
CA TRP A 10 10.11 -2.43 -12.68
C TRP A 10 10.38 -1.86 -11.30
N MET A 11 11.18 -0.78 -11.21
CA MET A 11 11.44 -0.13 -9.93
C MET A 11 10.16 0.50 -9.37
N GLY A 12 9.33 1.10 -10.23
CA GLY A 12 8.04 1.64 -9.83
C GLY A 12 7.06 0.58 -9.33
N LEU A 13 7.01 -0.56 -10.03
CA LEU A 13 6.21 -1.73 -9.66
C LEU A 13 6.60 -2.27 -8.29
N ILE A 14 7.90 -2.52 -8.07
CA ILE A 14 8.41 -3.05 -6.79
C ILE A 14 8.12 -2.05 -5.68
N LEU A 15 8.38 -0.76 -5.90
CA LEU A 15 8.17 0.27 -4.88
C LEU A 15 6.69 0.45 -4.53
N GLY A 16 5.82 0.43 -5.55
CA GLY A 16 4.38 0.53 -5.37
C GLY A 16 3.72 -0.72 -4.78
N LEU A 17 4.41 -1.86 -4.75
CA LEU A 17 3.97 -3.06 -4.01
C LEU A 17 4.58 -3.11 -2.60
N ALA A 18 5.86 -2.78 -2.48
CA ALA A 18 6.59 -2.82 -1.21
C ALA A 18 6.03 -1.82 -0.20
N LEU A 19 5.68 -0.62 -0.64
CA LEU A 19 5.12 0.41 0.23
C LEU A 19 3.80 -0.02 0.89
N PRO A 20 2.75 -0.45 0.15
CA PRO A 20 1.52 -0.92 0.79
C PRO A 20 1.74 -2.17 1.62
N ALA A 21 2.66 -3.07 1.25
CA ALA A 21 3.00 -4.23 2.08
C ALA A 21 3.61 -3.83 3.44
N VAL A 22 4.54 -2.87 3.45
CA VAL A 22 5.15 -2.35 4.67
C VAL A 22 4.11 -1.62 5.53
N VAL A 23 3.28 -0.77 4.91
CA VAL A 23 2.21 -0.04 5.62
C VAL A 23 1.19 -1.00 6.21
N PHE A 24 0.77 -2.02 5.45
CA PHE A 24 -0.13 -3.06 5.94
C PHE A 24 0.45 -3.81 7.14
N GLY A 25 1.73 -4.20 7.06
CA GLY A 25 2.44 -4.82 8.18
C GLY A 25 2.49 -3.95 9.43
N ILE A 26 2.73 -2.64 9.26
CA ILE A 26 2.72 -1.66 10.36
C ILE A 26 1.32 -1.55 10.97
N ILE A 27 0.27 -1.44 10.14
CA ILE A 27 -1.11 -1.32 10.62
C ILE A 27 -1.52 -2.59 11.37
N CYS A 28 -1.22 -3.78 10.84
CA CYS A 28 -1.47 -5.05 11.53
C CYS A 28 -0.69 -5.17 12.85
N GLY A 29 0.57 -4.74 12.88
CA GLY A 29 1.38 -4.73 14.10
C GLY A 29 0.81 -3.79 15.17
N ILE A 30 0.41 -2.58 14.78
CA ILE A 30 -0.21 -1.60 15.68
C ILE A 30 -1.55 -2.13 16.21
N LEU A 31 -2.40 -2.68 15.34
CA LEU A 31 -3.68 -3.29 15.73
C LEU A 31 -3.48 -4.46 16.69
N SER A 32 -2.52 -5.35 16.41
CA SER A 32 -2.18 -6.47 17.29
C SER A 32 -1.73 -5.98 18.68
N LEU A 33 -0.91 -4.94 18.74
CA LEU A 33 -0.44 -4.36 20.00
C LEU A 33 -1.57 -3.66 20.77
N LEU A 34 -2.44 -2.93 20.08
CA LEU A 34 -3.64 -2.30 20.66
C LEU A 34 -4.64 -3.34 21.20
N PHE A 35 -4.80 -4.47 20.51
CA PHE A 35 -5.71 -5.54 20.93
C PHE A 35 -5.14 -6.38 22.08
N TYR A 36 -3.82 -6.62 22.05
CA TYR A 36 -3.09 -7.22 23.17
C TYR A 36 -3.13 -6.31 24.42
N ALA A 37 -3.09 -4.98 24.24
CA ALA A 37 -3.30 -4.04 25.33
C ALA A 37 -4.79 -3.97 25.76
N SER A 38 -5.72 -4.18 24.82
CA SER A 38 -7.18 -4.13 25.04
C SER A 38 -7.81 -5.46 25.40
N THR A 39 -7.05 -6.50 25.77
CA THR A 39 -7.58 -7.83 26.16
C THR A 39 -8.47 -7.81 27.43
N LYS A 40 -8.86 -6.62 27.90
CA LYS A 40 -9.99 -6.41 28.83
C LYS A 40 -11.36 -6.21 28.16
N MET A 41 -11.43 -6.00 26.84
CA MET A 41 -12.70 -5.89 26.11
C MET A 41 -12.94 -7.13 25.24
N HIS A 42 -13.68 -8.07 25.83
CA HIS A 42 -14.45 -9.16 25.24
C HIS A 42 -14.25 -9.45 23.74
N GLY A 43 -13.54 -10.55 23.43
CA GLY A 43 -13.92 -11.56 22.43
C GLY A 43 -14.11 -11.17 20.95
N ILE A 44 -14.03 -9.89 20.58
CA ILE A 44 -14.26 -9.44 19.21
C ILE A 44 -12.94 -9.61 18.45
N SER A 45 -12.92 -10.42 17.39
CA SER A 45 -11.74 -10.51 16.53
C SER A 45 -11.48 -9.20 15.79
N ILE A 46 -10.21 -8.81 15.61
CA ILE A 46 -9.79 -7.61 14.84
C ILE A 46 -10.43 -7.62 13.42
N PHE A 47 -10.62 -8.82 12.87
CA PHE A 47 -11.24 -9.07 11.57
C PHE A 47 -12.76 -8.88 11.53
N ASP A 48 -13.43 -8.84 12.70
CA ASP A 48 -14.88 -8.58 12.80
C ASP A 48 -15.18 -7.07 12.73
N VAL A 49 -14.30 -6.24 13.30
CA VAL A 49 -14.48 -4.77 13.33
C VAL A 49 -14.01 -4.14 12.02
N ILE A 50 -12.94 -4.66 11.42
CA ILE A 50 -12.34 -4.13 10.21
C ILE A 50 -12.11 -5.25 9.21
N SER A 51 -12.86 -5.22 8.11
CA SER A 51 -12.63 -6.13 6.99
C SER A 51 -11.20 -5.97 6.45
N VAL A 52 -10.56 -7.10 6.16
CA VAL A 52 -9.23 -7.19 5.54
C VAL A 52 -9.17 -6.37 4.25
N GLN A 53 -10.27 -6.32 3.49
CA GLN A 53 -10.39 -5.54 2.27
C GLN A 53 -10.13 -4.05 2.54
N LYS A 54 -10.76 -3.47 3.58
CA LYS A 54 -10.61 -2.06 3.94
C LYS A 54 -9.18 -1.74 4.41
N LEU A 55 -8.53 -2.67 5.11
CA LEU A 55 -7.13 -2.56 5.53
C LEU A 55 -6.17 -2.51 4.34
N ILE A 56 -6.41 -3.36 3.33
CA ILE A 56 -5.63 -3.35 2.10
C ILE A 56 -5.80 -2.01 1.38
N LEU A 57 -7.03 -1.51 1.25
CA LEU A 57 -7.30 -0.23 0.59
C LEU A 57 -6.61 0.94 1.33
N LEU A 58 -6.69 0.96 2.67
CA LEU A 58 -6.02 1.96 3.49
C LEU A 58 -4.50 1.93 3.31
N SER A 59 -3.94 0.74 3.16
CA SER A 59 -2.49 0.54 2.96
C SER A 59 -2.00 1.02 1.60
N VAL A 60 -2.88 1.16 0.61
CA VAL A 60 -2.57 1.66 -0.73
C VAL A 60 -2.56 3.20 -0.80
N VAL A 61 -3.23 3.89 0.13
CA VAL A 61 -3.28 5.38 0.15
C VAL A 61 -1.90 6.04 0.12
N PRO A 62 -0.87 5.56 0.85
CA PRO A 62 0.47 6.11 0.79
C PRO A 62 1.13 6.06 -0.60
N ASN A 63 0.71 5.17 -1.50
CA ASN A 63 1.23 5.15 -2.88
C ASN A 63 0.93 6.46 -3.62
N LEU A 64 -0.17 7.15 -3.31
CA LEU A 64 -0.48 8.45 -3.92
C LEU A 64 0.57 9.51 -3.56
N PHE A 65 1.03 9.52 -2.30
CA PHE A 65 2.08 10.43 -1.85
C PHE A 65 3.42 10.09 -2.49
N LEU A 66 3.73 8.79 -2.60
CA LEU A 66 4.94 8.31 -3.27
C LEU A 66 4.95 8.67 -4.76
N LEU A 67 3.82 8.47 -5.44
CA LEU A 67 3.61 8.85 -6.83
C LEU A 67 3.86 10.34 -7.03
N ARG A 68 3.26 11.18 -6.18
CA ARG A 68 3.45 12.63 -6.21
C ARG A 68 4.93 13.01 -6.05
N TYR A 69 5.64 12.36 -5.14
CA TYR A 69 7.06 12.60 -4.90
C TYR A 69 7.92 12.22 -6.12
N TYR A 70 7.69 11.04 -6.71
CA TYR A 70 8.47 10.54 -7.84
C TYR A 70 8.23 11.33 -9.14
N LEU A 71 6.98 11.73 -9.41
CA LEU A 71 6.64 12.50 -10.61
C LEU A 71 7.04 13.97 -10.48
N LEU A 72 6.73 14.65 -9.37
CA LEU A 72 6.95 16.09 -9.25
C LEU A 72 8.39 16.46 -8.87
N LYS A 73 9.03 15.68 -7.99
CA LYS A 73 10.35 16.05 -7.42
C LYS A 73 11.51 15.39 -8.15
N LEU A 74 11.38 14.09 -8.45
CA LEU A 74 12.45 13.30 -9.06
C LEU A 74 12.40 13.26 -10.59
N LYS A 75 11.27 13.66 -11.21
CA LYS A 75 11.05 13.62 -12.67
C LYS A 75 11.35 12.22 -13.26
N PHE A 76 10.99 11.18 -12.52
CA PHE A 76 11.09 9.78 -12.95
C PHE A 76 9.74 9.30 -13.48
N ASP A 77 9.48 9.58 -14.76
CA ASP A 77 8.19 9.30 -15.40
C ASP A 77 7.90 7.80 -15.51
N LEU A 78 8.92 6.96 -15.77
CA LEU A 78 8.72 5.51 -15.90
C LEU A 78 8.42 4.89 -14.53
N THR A 79 9.16 5.30 -13.50
CA THR A 79 8.97 4.80 -12.14
C THR A 79 7.61 5.24 -11.58
N GLY A 80 7.21 6.50 -11.79
CA GLY A 80 5.88 6.98 -11.38
C GLY A 80 4.74 6.24 -12.11
N ARG A 81 4.88 5.99 -13.41
CA ARG A 81 3.92 5.16 -14.16
C ARG A 81 3.83 3.74 -13.61
N GLY A 82 4.96 3.12 -13.24
CA GLY A 82 4.97 1.79 -12.61
C GLY A 82 4.20 1.75 -11.28
N ILE A 83 4.38 2.76 -10.42
CA ILE A 83 3.63 2.90 -9.16
C ILE A 83 2.13 3.06 -9.44
N LEU A 84 1.77 3.86 -10.44
CA LEU A 84 0.37 4.06 -10.82
C LEU A 84 -0.27 2.76 -11.32
N THR A 85 0.42 2.02 -12.20
CA THR A 85 -0.07 0.76 -12.75
C THR A 85 -0.34 -0.28 -11.66
N ILE A 86 0.61 -0.48 -10.73
CA ILE A 86 0.41 -1.46 -9.65
C ILE A 86 -0.68 -1.04 -8.68
N THR A 87 -0.80 0.26 -8.40
CA THR A 87 -1.86 0.82 -7.56
C THR A 87 -3.24 0.57 -8.19
N PHE A 88 -3.37 0.76 -9.51
CA PHE A 88 -4.60 0.43 -10.24
C PHE A 88 -4.91 -1.07 -10.24
N ILE A 89 -3.91 -1.92 -10.45
CA ILE A 89 -4.10 -3.38 -10.39
C ILE A 89 -4.62 -3.80 -9.02
N ILE A 90 -4.01 -3.30 -7.93
CA ILE A 90 -4.47 -3.58 -6.57
C ILE A 90 -5.90 -3.09 -6.36
N GLY A 91 -6.25 -1.90 -6.86
CA GLY A 91 -7.61 -1.37 -6.81
C GLY A 91 -8.63 -2.22 -7.58
N ILE A 92 -8.27 -2.73 -8.76
CA ILE A 92 -9.13 -3.62 -9.55
C ILE A 92 -9.33 -4.95 -8.82
N VAL A 93 -8.25 -5.55 -8.29
CA VAL A 93 -8.32 -6.78 -7.50
C VAL A 93 -9.22 -6.58 -6.27
N PHE A 94 -9.08 -5.45 -5.58
CA PHE A 94 -9.97 -5.08 -4.48
C PHE A 94 -11.43 -4.98 -4.92
N ALA A 95 -11.73 -4.28 -6.03
CA ALA A 95 -13.10 -4.15 -6.51
C ALA A 95 -13.70 -5.51 -6.86
N ILE A 96 -12.93 -6.40 -7.51
CA ILE A 96 -13.40 -7.76 -7.79
C ILE A 96 -13.69 -8.51 -6.49
N LEU A 97 -12.83 -8.42 -5.47
CA LEU A 97 -13.01 -9.11 -4.18
C LEU A 97 -14.12 -8.52 -3.29
N GLU A 98 -14.50 -7.26 -3.48
CA GLU A 98 -15.56 -6.60 -2.71
C GLU A 98 -16.94 -6.80 -3.34
N PHE A 99 -17.02 -6.87 -4.68
CA PHE A 99 -18.27 -6.94 -5.44
C PHE A 99 -18.66 -8.37 -5.91
N ILE A 100 -17.84 -9.39 -5.65
CA ILE A 100 -18.18 -10.82 -5.80
C ILE A 100 -18.61 -11.39 -4.46
#